data_AF-A0A2W7RQH9-F1
#
_entry.id   AF-A0A2W7RQH9-F1
#
_cell.length_a   1.000
_cell.length_b   1.000
_cell.length_c   1.000
_cell.angle_alpha   90.00
_cell.angle_beta   90.00
_cell.angle_gamma   90.00
#
_symmetry.space_group_name_H-M   'P 1'
#
loop_
_entity.id
_entity.type
_entity.pdbx_description
1 polymer ?
#
loop_
_entity_poly.entity_id
_entity_poly.type
_entity_poly.pdbx_seq_one_letter_code
_entity_poly.pdbx_strand_id
1 'polypeptide(L)'
;MKIIFPTDPVISAIIPSDYPIPPIGEEFYIRFETFIKDPEDLKKVKDLLKKEDLTIEKVEDNKIYLYQGQKADLQGTIESDEYMPSIVQYWQKHPETKPDGF
;
A
#
# COMPACT_ATOMS: atom_id res chain seq x y z
N MET A 1 4.18 11.13 -3.99
CA MET A 1 2.82 10.70 -3.61
C MET A 1 2.82 10.34 -2.14
N LYS A 2 1.67 10.33 -1.45
CA LYS A 2 1.62 10.06 0.00
C LYS A 2 0.66 8.91 0.30
N ILE A 3 1.09 7.93 1.09
CA ILE A 3 0.22 6.87 1.60
C ILE A 3 -0.26 7.24 3.00
N ILE A 4 -1.53 7.00 3.27
CA ILE A 4 -2.22 7.30 4.52
C ILE A 4 -2.70 5.98 5.13
N PHE A 5 -2.16 5.61 6.28
CA PHE A 5 -2.51 4.37 6.98
C PHE A 5 -3.69 4.59 7.92
N PRO A 6 -4.62 3.63 8.04
CA PRO A 6 -5.80 3.73 8.91
C PRO A 6 -5.43 3.45 10.37
N THR A 7 -4.69 4.39 10.98
CA THR A 7 -4.14 4.30 12.35
C THR A 7 -4.59 5.51 13.17
N ASP A 8 -4.55 5.40 14.51
CA ASP A 8 -4.81 6.50 15.44
C ASP A 8 -3.62 6.70 16.40
N PRO A 9 -2.86 7.80 16.31
CA PRO A 9 -2.98 8.87 15.32
C PRO A 9 -2.62 8.39 13.90
N VAL A 10 -3.10 9.12 12.88
CA VAL A 10 -2.88 8.78 11.47
C VAL A 10 -1.40 8.82 11.11
N ILE A 11 -0.89 7.67 10.67
CA ILE A 11 0.46 7.53 10.10
C ILE A 11 0.41 7.80 8.61
N SER A 12 1.48 8.39 8.09
CA SER A 12 1.61 8.61 6.66
C SER A 12 3.06 8.57 6.19
N ALA A 13 3.27 8.12 4.96
CA ALA A 13 4.60 8.04 4.36
C ALA A 13 4.61 8.58 2.93
N ILE A 14 5.75 9.14 2.51
CA ILE A 14 5.93 9.62 1.14
C ILE A 14 6.50 8.47 0.31
N ILE A 15 5.90 8.20 -0.83
CA ILE A 15 6.33 7.21 -1.80
C ILE A 15 6.59 7.88 -3.18
N PRO A 16 7.38 7.24 -4.06
CA PRO A 16 7.58 7.71 -5.43
C PRO A 16 6.24 7.92 -6.13
N SER A 17 6.12 9.03 -6.87
CA SER A 17 4.87 9.39 -7.55
C SER A 17 4.55 8.51 -8.76
N ASP A 18 5.56 7.82 -9.28
CA ASP A 18 5.49 6.87 -10.39
C ASP A 18 5.26 5.43 -9.93
N TYR A 19 5.06 5.20 -8.61
CA TYR A 19 4.70 3.88 -8.11
C TYR A 19 3.35 3.45 -8.69
N PRO A 20 3.24 2.27 -9.33
CA PRO A 20 1.98 1.76 -9.86
C PRO A 20 0.99 1.53 -8.73
N ILE A 21 -0.19 2.14 -8.87
CA ILE A 21 -1.25 2.08 -7.86
C ILE A 21 -2.25 1.00 -8.28
N PRO A 22 -2.48 -0.03 -7.46
CA PRO A 22 -3.57 -0.97 -7.68
C PRO A 22 -4.94 -0.26 -7.81
N PRO A 23 -5.96 -0.93 -8.37
CA PRO A 23 -7.34 -0.45 -8.33
C PRO A 23 -7.86 -0.24 -6.88
N ILE A 24 -8.90 0.58 -6.72
CA ILE A 24 -9.64 0.68 -5.45
C ILE A 24 -10.16 -0.72 -5.07
N GLY A 25 -10.06 -1.07 -3.79
CA GLY A 25 -10.44 -2.38 -3.23
C GLY A 25 -9.35 -3.44 -3.26
N GLU A 26 -8.29 -3.21 -4.02
CA GLU A 26 -7.19 -4.16 -4.16
C GLU A 26 -6.10 -3.91 -3.12
N GLU A 27 -5.34 -4.95 -2.80
CA GLU A 27 -4.24 -4.92 -1.84
C GLU A 27 -3.11 -3.99 -2.30
N PHE A 28 -2.57 -3.24 -1.35
CA PHE A 28 -1.49 -2.30 -1.59
C PHE A 28 -0.14 -2.90 -1.20
N TYR A 29 0.58 -3.40 -2.19
CA TYR A 29 1.88 -4.02 -2.00
C TYR A 29 3.00 -2.99 -2.07
N ILE A 30 3.73 -2.74 -0.98
CA ILE A 30 4.99 -1.99 -0.98
C ILE A 30 5.81 -2.29 0.28
N ARG A 31 7.14 -2.22 0.21
CA ARG A 31 8.01 -2.34 1.40
C ARG A 31 7.89 -1.09 2.28
N PHE A 32 6.97 -1.11 3.22
CA PHE A 32 6.69 0.04 4.10
C PHE A 32 7.91 0.47 4.95
N GLU A 33 8.80 -0.47 5.31
CA GLU A 33 10.08 -0.19 6.00
C GLU A 33 10.97 0.80 5.26
N THR A 34 10.85 0.84 3.93
CA THR A 34 11.63 1.76 3.10
C THR A 34 11.16 3.20 3.30
N PHE A 35 9.89 3.41 3.62
CA PHE A 35 9.24 4.72 3.60
C PHE A 35 8.89 5.27 4.99
N ILE A 36 8.64 4.40 5.96
CA ILE A 36 8.35 4.80 7.35
C ILE A 36 9.66 4.80 8.15
N LYS A 37 10.13 5.99 8.53
CA LYS A 37 11.42 6.16 9.24
C LYS A 37 11.29 6.10 10.76
N ASP A 38 10.13 6.45 11.30
CA ASP A 38 9.88 6.41 12.73
C ASP A 38 9.65 4.93 13.17
N PRO A 39 10.44 4.41 14.12
CA PRO A 39 10.31 3.02 14.58
C PRO A 39 8.97 2.71 15.26
N GLU A 40 8.36 3.67 15.96
CA GLU A 40 7.06 3.49 16.62
C GLU A 40 5.94 3.44 15.59
N ASP A 41 6.00 4.30 14.56
CA ASP A 41 5.05 4.25 13.44
C ASP A 41 5.20 2.97 12.63
N LEU A 42 6.44 2.56 12.36
CA LEU A 42 6.70 1.31 11.64
C LEU A 42 6.15 0.12 12.43
N LYS A 43 6.30 0.11 13.76
CA LYS A 43 5.72 -0.93 14.62
C LYS A 43 4.19 -0.97 14.50
N LYS A 44 3.52 0.18 14.57
CA LYS A 44 2.05 0.27 14.43
C LYS A 44 1.57 -0.23 13.07
N VAL A 45 2.26 0.14 11.99
CA VAL A 45 1.92 -0.34 10.64
C VAL A 45 2.16 -1.85 10.51
N LYS A 46 3.25 -2.38 11.06
CA LYS A 46 3.48 -3.83 11.11
C LYS A 46 2.41 -4.57 11.91
N ASP A 47 1.98 -4.02 13.04
CA ASP A 47 0.93 -4.61 13.86
C ASP A 47 -0.44 -4.57 13.16
N LEU A 48 -0.66 -3.61 12.27
CA LEU A 48 -1.83 -3.53 11.42
C LEU A 48 -1.84 -4.67 10.38
N LEU A 49 -0.72 -4.88 9.68
CA LEU A 49 -0.52 -5.94 8.69
C LEU A 49 -0.56 -7.37 9.27
N LYS A 50 -0.31 -7.54 10.58
CA LYS A 50 -0.45 -8.85 11.24
C LYS A 50 -1.90 -9.30 11.39
N LYS A 51 -2.85 -8.35 11.38
CA LYS A 51 -4.26 -8.64 11.61
C LYS A 51 -4.96 -8.90 10.29
N GLU A 52 -4.79 -7.99 9.34
CA GLU A 52 -5.46 -7.99 8.04
C GLU A 52 -4.57 -7.25 7.02
N ASP A 53 -4.80 -7.53 5.74
CA ASP A 53 -4.14 -6.86 4.64
C ASP A 53 -4.58 -5.39 4.50
N LEU A 54 -3.80 -4.59 3.77
CA LEU A 54 -4.12 -3.20 3.49
C LEU A 54 -4.63 -3.07 2.06
N THR A 55 -5.86 -2.62 1.89
CA THR A 55 -6.46 -2.36 0.56
C THR A 55 -6.59 -0.87 0.28
N ILE A 56 -6.74 -0.50 -0.99
CA ILE A 56 -6.93 0.89 -1.39
C ILE A 56 -8.38 1.30 -1.16
N GLU A 57 -8.61 2.28 -0.30
CA GLU A 57 -9.93 2.87 -0.08
C GLU A 57 -10.26 3.94 -1.11
N LYS A 58 -9.34 4.88 -1.32
CA LYS A 58 -9.50 5.99 -2.25
C LYS A 58 -8.16 6.61 -2.63
N VAL A 59 -8.13 7.27 -3.78
CA VAL A 59 -7.00 8.06 -4.27
C VAL A 59 -7.48 9.49 -4.55
N GLU A 60 -6.93 10.47 -3.85
CA GLU A 60 -7.36 11.87 -3.92
C GLU A 60 -6.19 12.80 -3.59
N ASP A 61 -6.01 13.90 -4.33
CA ASP A 61 -4.99 14.92 -4.07
C ASP A 61 -3.56 14.36 -3.85
N ASN A 62 -3.10 13.44 -4.71
CA ASN A 62 -1.81 12.75 -4.58
C ASN A 62 -1.63 11.95 -3.28
N LYS A 63 -2.74 11.57 -2.65
CA LYS A 63 -2.79 10.69 -1.47
C LYS A 63 -3.52 9.40 -1.80
N ILE A 64 -2.96 8.29 -1.32
CA ILE A 64 -3.60 6.97 -1.32
C ILE A 64 -4.03 6.70 0.11
N TYR A 65 -5.32 6.50 0.30
CA TYR A 65 -5.89 6.15 1.60
C TYR A 65 -6.07 4.64 1.65
N LEU A 66 -5.49 4.02 2.68
CA LEU A 66 -5.55 2.58 2.87
C LEU A 66 -6.65 2.22 3.88
N TYR A 67 -7.27 1.07 3.67
CA TYR A 67 -8.23 0.45 4.57
C TYR A 67 -7.65 -0.85 5.12
N GLN A 68 -7.94 -1.15 6.38
CA GLN A 68 -7.55 -2.40 7.01
C GLN A 68 -8.60 -3.47 6.69
N GLY A 69 -8.17 -4.53 5.99
CA GLY A 69 -9.01 -5.60 5.50
C GLY A 69 -9.55 -5.34 4.09
N GLN A 70 -10.58 -6.09 3.72
CA GLN A 70 -11.23 -5.98 2.41
C GLN A 70 -12.64 -5.42 2.58
N LYS A 71 -12.94 -4.33 1.86
CA LYS A 71 -14.29 -3.80 1.77
C LYS A 71 -15.05 -4.51 0.66
N ALA A 72 -16.10 -5.24 1.02
CA ALA A 72 -16.92 -5.98 0.06
C ALA A 72 -17.56 -5.08 -1.01
N ASP A 73 -17.80 -3.82 -0.69
CA ASP A 73 -18.32 -2.79 -1.61
C ASP A 73 -17.24 -2.12 -2.47
N LEU A 74 -15.96 -2.30 -2.12
CA LEU A 74 -14.84 -1.75 -2.90
C LEU A 74 -14.15 -2.79 -3.77
N GLN A 75 -14.46 -4.08 -3.64
CA GLN A 75 -13.77 -5.15 -4.37
C GLN A 75 -13.69 -4.82 -5.86
N GLY A 76 -12.47 -4.73 -6.39
CA GLY A 76 -12.22 -4.29 -7.74
C GLY A 76 -12.86 -5.23 -8.75
N THR A 77 -13.40 -4.69 -9.83
CA THR A 77 -13.85 -5.50 -10.97
C THR A 77 -12.68 -5.96 -11.86
N ILE A 78 -11.46 -5.53 -11.53
CA ILE A 78 -10.22 -5.77 -12.28
C ILE A 78 -9.45 -6.86 -11.54
N GLU A 79 -9.14 -7.96 -12.23
CA GLU A 79 -8.40 -9.08 -11.65
C GLU A 79 -6.93 -8.71 -11.39
N SER A 80 -6.32 -9.35 -10.39
CA SER A 80 -4.92 -9.11 -10.01
C SER A 80 -3.94 -9.30 -11.17
N ASP A 81 -4.20 -10.26 -12.05
CA ASP A 81 -3.39 -10.53 -13.24
C ASP A 81 -3.30 -9.33 -14.21
N GLU A 82 -4.26 -8.41 -14.16
CA GLU A 82 -4.26 -7.22 -15.03
C GLU A 82 -3.32 -6.11 -14.53
N TYR A 83 -3.20 -5.91 -13.21
CA TYR A 83 -2.40 -4.80 -12.66
C TYR A 83 -1.05 -5.24 -12.07
N MET A 84 -0.93 -6.46 -11.54
CA MET A 84 0.29 -6.98 -10.92
C MET A 84 1.54 -6.93 -11.81
N PRO A 85 1.47 -7.15 -13.15
CA PRO A 85 2.65 -7.04 -14.00
C PRO A 85 3.32 -5.65 -13.93
N SER A 86 2.54 -4.58 -13.77
CA SER A 86 3.09 -3.22 -13.67
C SER A 86 3.87 -3.01 -12.36
N ILE A 87 3.38 -3.57 -11.25
CA ILE A 87 4.01 -3.54 -9.94
C ILE A 87 5.31 -4.35 -9.96
N VAL A 88 5.28 -5.56 -10.52
CA VAL A 88 6.47 -6.42 -10.65
C VAL A 88 7.55 -5.75 -11.51
N GLN A 89 7.18 -5.13 -12.62
CA GLN A 89 8.12 -4.37 -13.45
C GLN A 89 8.73 -3.18 -12.71
N TYR A 90 7.95 -2.50 -11.87
CA TYR A 90 8.47 -1.43 -11.03
C TYR A 90 9.50 -1.98 -10.02
N TRP A 91 9.21 -3.09 -9.34
CA TRP A 91 10.15 -3.74 -8.41
C TRP A 91 11.43 -4.22 -9.07
N GLN A 92 11.40 -4.64 -10.34
CA GLN A 92 12.63 -4.99 -11.08
C GLN A 92 13.57 -3.79 -11.25
N LYS A 93 13.01 -2.57 -11.36
CA LYS A 93 13.79 -1.33 -11.47
C LYS A 93 14.13 -0.72 -10.11
N HIS A 94 13.27 -0.94 -9.12
CA HIS A 94 13.33 -0.37 -7.76
C HIS A 94 13.18 -1.48 -6.70
N PRO A 95 14.15 -2.41 -6.60
CA PRO A 95 14.04 -3.59 -5.74
C PRO A 95 13.88 -3.26 -4.24
N GLU A 96 14.33 -2.09 -3.80
CA GLU A 96 14.16 -1.57 -2.43
C GLU A 96 12.69 -1.32 -2.06
N THR A 97 11.78 -1.31 -3.03
CA THR A 97 10.34 -1.08 -2.82
C THR A 97 9.54 -2.38 -2.75
N LYS A 98 10.16 -3.54 -3.08
CA LYS A 98 9.51 -4.85 -3.09
C LYS A 98 9.32 -5.38 -1.65
N PRO A 99 8.10 -5.74 -1.22
CA PRO A 99 7.87 -6.39 0.08
C PRO A 99 8.66 -7.70 0.24
N ASP A 100 8.96 -8.09 1.48
CA ASP A 100 9.51 -9.42 1.75
C ASP A 100 8.43 -10.49 1.50
N GLY A 101 8.77 -11.60 0.83
CA GLY A 101 7.86 -12.73 0.58
C GLY A 101 7.15 -12.75 -0.78
N PHE A 102 7.38 -11.75 -1.64
CA PHE A 102 6.98 -11.72 -3.06
C PHE A 102 8.14 -12.09 -3.99
#